data_AF-A0A3F2UZS4-F1
#
_entry.id   AF-A0A3F2UZS4-F1
#
_cell.length_a   1.000
_cell.length_b   1.000
_cell.length_c   1.000
_cell.angle_alpha   90.00
_cell.angle_beta   90.00
_cell.angle_gamma   90.00
#
_symmetry.space_group_name_H-M   'P 1'
#
loop_
_entity.id
_entity.type
_entity.pdbx_description
1 polymer ?
#
loop_
_entity_poly.entity_id
_entity_poly.type
_entity_poly.pdbx_seq_one_letter_code
_entity_poly.pdbx_strand_id
1 'polypeptide(L)'
;MNLVKYAVLLVGFVLPSISFALAPPLRQIDAFKVITVEGEDMPWLVGLPIEELSLAAMLDGVMEPIPFQIDEYNQGGAVYFDGWHVPMAGTANLMDTTDKLLFLFKDAGERKTKRDQYDGELLAEIITRDRDGVERFVYLVRNSRLRSDEQYVRYSAEIGLVETDFYSLRYNNENHLKWDDFRYNNYVGERPLDSMKLRFDTGILTPMTDTELNNDQMIALPTGEIIGPIRTTTQLDFNMYLFGMSIIELSMQIYHYPKYVMYDVRGVIPVLRRKMLVDPSLTMSLDANQLLGAAIRTATGPKAPGVVDGKIDENEQLMIDTPFEGESNWIWVNSKRNLDVLAFVDYLGDFNEPMGLLLEDDLDRADPPEYFPGQQPNIGYHVQSFPMKGFLGFVVSIFLTDGFEGEGEPEKFSVYARTLPELEIRAM
;
A
#
# COMPACT_ATOMS: atom_id res chain seq x y z
N MET A 1 29.87 -84.93 0.93
CA MET A 1 30.70 -84.24 1.94
C MET A 1 30.48 -82.75 1.75
N ASN A 2 29.73 -82.14 2.68
CA ASN A 2 29.57 -80.72 3.03
C ASN A 2 30.16 -79.62 2.11
N LEU A 3 29.37 -78.58 1.77
CA LEU A 3 29.30 -77.27 2.48
C LEU A 3 28.57 -76.19 1.63
N VAL A 4 27.63 -75.46 2.28
CA VAL A 4 27.23 -74.03 2.07
C VAL A 4 26.37 -73.75 0.82
N LYS A 5 25.04 -73.50 0.83
CA LYS A 5 24.10 -72.69 1.65
C LYS A 5 24.50 -71.21 1.81
N TYR A 6 23.63 -70.32 1.32
CA TYR A 6 23.57 -68.84 1.43
C TYR A 6 24.17 -68.02 0.28
N ALA A 7 23.29 -67.56 -0.62
CA ALA A 7 23.33 -66.21 -1.17
C ALA A 7 21.89 -65.75 -1.38
N VAL A 8 21.33 -65.20 -0.30
CA VAL A 8 20.01 -64.59 -0.21
C VAL A 8 20.06 -63.24 -0.94
N LEU A 9 19.16 -63.08 -1.90
CA LEU A 9 18.34 -61.90 -2.18
C LEU A 9 18.89 -60.56 -1.65
N LEU A 10 19.62 -59.83 -2.48
CA LEU A 10 19.93 -58.41 -2.26
C LEU A 10 19.01 -57.59 -3.17
N VAL A 11 17.73 -57.54 -2.82
CA VAL A 11 16.80 -56.50 -3.28
C VAL A 11 17.24 -55.24 -2.55
N GLY A 12 18.02 -54.41 -3.24
CA GLY A 12 18.35 -53.07 -2.77
C GLY A 12 17.07 -52.26 -2.67
N PHE A 13 16.64 -52.00 -1.44
CA PHE A 13 15.74 -50.90 -1.11
C PHE A 13 16.37 -49.61 -1.62
N VAL A 14 15.93 -49.14 -2.79
CA VAL A 14 16.03 -47.72 -3.13
C VAL A 14 14.93 -47.04 -2.34
N LEU A 15 15.26 -46.60 -1.12
CA LEU A 15 14.45 -45.60 -0.43
C LEU A 15 14.39 -44.38 -1.36
N PRO A 16 13.21 -43.93 -1.81
CA PRO A 16 13.12 -42.59 -2.36
C PRO A 16 13.48 -41.65 -1.22
N SER A 17 14.55 -40.89 -1.39
CA SER A 17 14.81 -39.70 -0.59
C SER A 17 13.51 -38.93 -0.54
N ILE A 18 12.95 -38.76 0.66
CA ILE A 18 11.87 -37.81 0.91
C ILE A 18 12.48 -36.46 0.51
N SER A 19 12.22 -36.03 -0.72
CA SER A 19 12.44 -34.65 -1.10
C SER A 19 11.40 -33.89 -0.29
N PHE A 20 11.82 -33.25 0.79
CA PHE A 20 11.08 -32.12 1.34
C PHE A 20 10.94 -31.15 0.16
N ALA A 21 9.73 -31.09 -0.38
CA ALA A 21 9.45 -30.20 -1.49
C ALA A 21 9.37 -28.80 -0.89
N LEU A 22 10.54 -28.15 -0.78
CA LEU A 22 10.63 -26.71 -0.53
C LEU A 22 9.64 -26.02 -1.45
N ALA A 23 8.71 -25.27 -0.86
CA ALA A 23 7.77 -24.47 -1.63
C ALA A 23 8.58 -23.61 -2.61
N PRO A 24 8.20 -23.53 -3.89
CA PRO A 24 8.92 -22.71 -4.86
C PRO A 24 8.97 -21.26 -4.36
N PRO A 25 10.09 -20.54 -4.63
CA PRO A 25 10.22 -19.16 -4.22
C PRO A 25 9.10 -18.32 -4.83
N LEU A 26 8.55 -17.39 -4.03
CA LEU A 26 7.58 -16.43 -4.53
C LEU A 26 8.24 -15.47 -5.54
N ARG A 27 7.45 -15.01 -6.50
CA ARG A 27 7.85 -13.89 -7.35
C ARG A 27 8.00 -12.64 -6.49
N GLN A 28 8.86 -11.71 -6.93
CA GLN A 28 9.23 -10.54 -6.12
C GLN A 28 8.01 -9.69 -5.72
N ILE A 29 7.01 -9.58 -6.61
CA ILE A 29 5.76 -8.86 -6.34
C ILE A 29 4.85 -9.58 -5.35
N ASP A 30 4.85 -10.91 -5.32
CA ASP A 30 4.05 -11.68 -4.36
C ASP A 30 4.68 -11.69 -2.99
N ALA A 31 6.01 -11.80 -2.91
CA ALA A 31 6.76 -11.90 -1.65
C ALA A 31 6.39 -10.79 -0.64
N PHE A 32 6.19 -9.56 -1.12
CA PHE A 32 5.90 -8.39 -0.27
C PHE A 32 4.44 -7.96 -0.28
N LYS A 33 3.52 -8.83 -0.75
CA LYS A 33 2.09 -8.60 -0.53
C LYS A 33 1.77 -8.77 0.94
N VAL A 34 1.01 -7.82 1.48
CA VAL A 34 0.48 -7.94 2.83
C VAL A 34 -0.77 -8.79 2.78
N ILE A 35 -0.70 -9.95 3.42
CA ILE A 35 -1.86 -10.79 3.66
C ILE A 35 -2.64 -10.16 4.81
N THR A 36 -3.94 -9.96 4.57
CA THR A 36 -4.86 -9.38 5.53
C THR A 36 -5.93 -10.41 5.84
N VAL A 37 -6.09 -10.76 7.11
CA VAL A 37 -7.16 -11.64 7.59
C VAL A 37 -8.04 -10.82 8.52
N GLU A 38 -9.34 -10.78 8.23
CA GLU A 38 -10.29 -10.01 9.03
C GLU A 38 -10.76 -10.83 10.25
N GLY A 39 -11.03 -10.15 11.36
CA GLY A 39 -11.53 -10.81 12.56
C GLY A 39 -12.86 -11.53 12.36
N GLU A 40 -13.69 -11.06 11.42
CA GLU A 40 -14.93 -11.73 11.03
C GLU A 40 -14.72 -13.11 10.40
N ASP A 41 -13.57 -13.35 9.77
CA ASP A 41 -13.18 -14.66 9.24
C ASP A 41 -12.71 -15.63 10.33
N MET A 42 -12.48 -15.11 11.54
CA MET A 42 -11.98 -15.86 12.70
C MET A 42 -12.85 -15.64 13.96
N PRO A 43 -14.17 -15.91 13.91
CA PRO A 43 -15.09 -15.54 14.97
C PRO A 43 -14.81 -16.23 16.32
N TRP A 44 -14.09 -17.35 16.33
CA TRP A 44 -13.69 -18.05 17.55
C TRP A 44 -12.54 -17.36 18.31
N LEU A 45 -11.91 -16.36 17.70
CA LEU A 45 -10.86 -15.54 18.32
C LEU A 45 -11.38 -14.27 18.97
N VAL A 46 -12.62 -13.87 18.67
CA VAL A 46 -13.19 -12.62 19.15
C VAL A 46 -13.22 -12.59 20.69
N GLY A 47 -12.73 -11.51 21.27
CA GLY A 47 -12.59 -11.31 22.71
C GLY A 47 -11.31 -11.89 23.32
N LEU A 48 -10.44 -12.54 22.53
CA LEU A 48 -9.11 -12.92 23.00
C LEU A 48 -8.20 -11.69 23.09
N PRO A 49 -7.33 -11.59 24.11
CA PRO A 49 -6.34 -10.52 24.19
C PRO A 49 -5.36 -10.59 23.03
N ILE A 50 -5.17 -9.46 22.33
CA ILE A 50 -4.29 -9.36 21.16
C ILE A 50 -2.83 -9.70 21.55
N GLU A 51 -2.39 -9.31 22.74
CA GLU A 51 -1.02 -9.57 23.24
C GLU A 51 -0.68 -11.06 23.37
N GLU A 52 -1.70 -11.91 23.57
CA GLU A 52 -1.53 -13.35 23.67
C GLU A 52 -1.35 -14.01 22.30
N LEU A 53 -1.69 -13.32 21.21
CA LEU A 53 -1.64 -13.84 19.85
C LEU A 53 -0.27 -13.67 19.21
N SER A 54 0.06 -14.58 18.30
CA SER A 54 1.30 -14.58 17.52
C SER A 54 1.18 -15.43 16.27
N LEU A 55 2.07 -15.22 15.30
CA LEU A 55 2.15 -16.04 14.11
C LEU A 55 3.44 -16.87 14.06
N ALA A 56 3.34 -18.04 13.45
CA ALA A 56 4.46 -18.91 13.15
C ALA A 56 4.28 -19.58 11.78
N ALA A 57 5.38 -19.96 11.15
CA ALA A 57 5.37 -20.70 9.88
C ALA A 57 6.46 -21.77 9.87
N MET A 58 6.31 -22.77 9.00
CA MET A 58 7.34 -23.79 8.77
C MET A 58 8.32 -23.30 7.72
N LEU A 59 9.49 -22.83 8.15
CA LEU A 59 10.56 -22.35 7.30
C LEU A 59 11.75 -23.31 7.40
N ASP A 60 12.24 -23.79 6.25
CA ASP A 60 13.35 -24.75 6.17
C ASP A 60 13.21 -25.98 7.09
N GLY A 61 11.98 -26.46 7.27
CA GLY A 61 11.64 -27.63 8.10
C GLY A 61 11.60 -27.37 9.61
N VAL A 62 11.63 -26.10 10.04
CA VAL A 62 11.48 -25.70 11.45
C VAL A 62 10.33 -24.70 11.59
N MET A 63 9.56 -24.83 12.66
CA MET A 63 8.54 -23.84 13.01
C MET A 63 9.21 -22.63 13.66
N GLU A 64 9.10 -21.46 13.02
CA GLU A 64 9.70 -20.20 13.46
C GLU A 64 8.63 -19.13 13.66
N PRO A 65 8.79 -18.21 14.64
CA PRO A 65 7.91 -17.06 14.76
C PRO A 65 8.10 -16.14 13.55
N ILE A 66 7.00 -15.61 13.01
CA ILE A 66 7.05 -14.67 11.89
C ILE A 66 6.57 -13.27 12.32
N PRO A 67 7.01 -12.21 11.63
CA PRO A 67 6.46 -10.88 11.83
C PRO A 67 4.96 -10.86 11.55
N PHE A 68 4.24 -10.15 12.42
CA PHE A 68 2.81 -9.94 12.25
C PHE A 68 2.39 -8.65 12.94
N GLN A 69 1.21 -8.19 12.59
CA GLN A 69 0.61 -7.01 13.20
C GLN A 69 -0.90 -7.22 13.27
N ILE A 70 -1.53 -6.77 14.35
CA ILE A 70 -2.99 -6.70 14.45
C ILE A 70 -3.33 -5.23 14.59
N ASP A 71 -4.06 -4.72 13.61
CA ASP A 71 -4.56 -3.36 13.65
C ASP A 71 -6.01 -3.37 14.10
N GLU A 72 -6.29 -2.60 15.15
CA GLU A 72 -7.64 -2.38 15.64
C GLU A 72 -8.32 -1.28 14.82
N TYR A 73 -9.59 -1.48 14.47
CA TYR A 73 -10.31 -0.56 13.58
C TYR A 73 -11.39 0.26 14.31
N ASN A 74 -11.63 1.46 13.80
CA ASN A 74 -12.72 2.32 14.26
C ASN A 74 -14.00 2.10 13.42
N GLN A 75 -15.12 2.66 13.90
CA GLN A 75 -16.43 2.53 13.25
C GLN A 75 -16.49 3.18 11.85
N GLY A 76 -15.52 4.03 11.51
CA GLY A 76 -15.35 4.63 10.19
C GLY A 76 -14.54 3.78 9.21
N GLY A 77 -14.10 2.58 9.61
CA GLY A 77 -13.36 1.64 8.77
C GLY A 77 -11.89 2.02 8.52
N ALA A 78 -11.30 2.81 9.42
CA ALA A 78 -9.86 3.13 9.43
C ALA A 78 -9.21 2.57 10.70
N VAL A 79 -7.87 2.57 10.77
CA VAL A 79 -7.15 2.14 11.98
C VAL A 79 -7.51 3.08 13.13
N TYR A 80 -7.76 2.52 14.31
CA TYR A 80 -8.14 3.27 15.48
C TYR A 80 -6.93 3.97 16.12
N PHE A 81 -7.12 5.22 16.54
CA PHE A 81 -6.17 6.01 17.31
C PHE A 81 -6.89 6.55 18.54
N ASP A 82 -6.28 6.42 19.72
CA ASP A 82 -6.84 6.98 20.95
C ASP A 82 -6.94 8.51 20.87
N GLY A 83 -8.00 9.08 21.45
CA GLY A 83 -8.29 10.51 21.39
C GLY A 83 -8.85 11.03 20.07
N TRP A 84 -8.99 10.18 19.04
CA TRP A 84 -9.59 10.59 17.77
C TRP A 84 -11.13 10.58 17.81
N HIS A 85 -11.76 11.39 16.95
CA HIS A 85 -13.20 11.68 17.00
C HIS A 85 -14.09 10.49 16.60
N VAL A 86 -13.55 9.49 15.90
CA VAL A 86 -14.30 8.30 15.48
C VAL A 86 -14.09 7.20 16.53
N PRO A 87 -15.17 6.71 17.17
CA PRO A 87 -15.06 5.67 18.19
C PRO A 87 -14.49 4.37 17.62
N MET A 88 -13.82 3.62 18.49
CA MET A 88 -13.42 2.24 18.23
C MET A 88 -14.63 1.37 17.86
N ALA A 89 -14.45 0.40 16.95
CA ALA A 89 -15.53 -0.50 16.54
C ALA A 89 -15.81 -1.61 17.55
N GLY A 90 -14.85 -1.92 18.44
CA GLY A 90 -15.04 -2.88 19.54
C GLY A 90 -14.30 -2.49 20.82
N THR A 91 -13.52 -3.42 21.39
CA THR A 91 -12.90 -3.30 22.71
C THR A 91 -11.39 -3.31 22.64
N ALA A 92 -10.78 -2.22 23.13
CA ALA A 92 -9.33 -2.05 23.12
C ALA A 92 -8.55 -3.24 23.69
N ASN A 93 -7.53 -3.65 22.94
CA ASN A 93 -6.61 -4.77 23.17
C ASN A 93 -7.23 -6.17 23.10
N LEU A 94 -8.48 -6.29 22.62
CA LEU A 94 -9.13 -7.56 22.37
C LEU A 94 -9.40 -7.70 20.88
N MET A 95 -9.28 -8.92 20.35
CA MET A 95 -9.61 -9.19 18.96
C MET A 95 -11.11 -8.93 18.73
N ASP A 96 -11.43 -8.04 17.82
CA ASP A 96 -12.80 -7.77 17.36
C ASP A 96 -13.02 -8.23 15.91
N THR A 97 -14.27 -8.24 15.47
CA THR A 97 -14.63 -8.66 14.10
C THR A 97 -14.08 -7.72 13.02
N THR A 98 -13.82 -6.46 13.36
CA THR A 98 -13.32 -5.43 12.44
C THR A 98 -11.80 -5.37 12.36
N ASP A 99 -11.11 -6.03 13.29
CA ASP A 99 -9.65 -5.95 13.38
C ASP A 99 -9.01 -6.77 12.28
N LYS A 100 -7.79 -6.36 11.90
CA LYS A 100 -7.08 -6.96 10.78
C LYS A 100 -5.75 -7.51 11.22
N LEU A 101 -5.58 -8.83 11.06
CA LEU A 101 -4.31 -9.52 11.22
C LEU A 101 -3.53 -9.44 9.91
N LEU A 102 -2.30 -8.93 9.99
CA LEU A 102 -1.41 -8.65 8.87
C LEU A 102 -0.12 -9.46 8.97
N PHE A 103 0.37 -9.97 7.85
CA PHE A 103 1.70 -10.56 7.68
C PHE A 103 2.15 -10.49 6.21
N LEU A 104 3.44 -10.69 5.92
CA LEU A 104 3.91 -10.73 4.53
C LEU A 104 3.79 -12.13 3.94
N PHE A 105 3.42 -12.21 2.67
CA PHE A 105 3.26 -13.51 2.00
C PHE A 105 4.56 -14.33 1.94
N LYS A 106 5.73 -13.69 1.85
CA LYS A 106 7.03 -14.38 1.92
C LYS A 106 7.28 -15.13 3.23
N ASP A 107 6.57 -14.78 4.30
CA ASP A 107 6.73 -15.42 5.60
C ASP A 107 5.83 -16.66 5.74
N ALA A 108 4.99 -16.95 4.75
CA ALA A 108 4.22 -18.18 4.69
C ALA A 108 5.09 -19.36 4.24
N GLY A 109 4.99 -20.47 4.97
CA GLY A 109 5.89 -21.61 4.84
C GLY A 109 5.21 -22.88 4.34
N GLU A 110 5.92 -23.99 4.51
CA GLU A 110 5.37 -25.32 4.26
C GLU A 110 4.28 -25.69 5.27
N ARG A 111 3.54 -26.76 4.99
CA ARG A 111 2.58 -27.29 5.95
C ARG A 111 3.29 -28.02 7.08
N LYS A 112 2.95 -27.70 8.33
CA LYS A 112 3.43 -28.48 9.48
C LYS A 112 2.91 -29.93 9.44
N THR A 113 3.68 -30.82 10.04
CA THR A 113 3.29 -32.20 10.34
C THR A 113 2.90 -32.33 11.81
N LYS A 114 2.26 -33.45 12.18
CA LYS A 114 1.88 -33.74 13.58
C LYS A 114 3.07 -33.91 14.53
N ARG A 115 4.29 -34.06 14.01
CA ARG A 115 5.51 -34.25 14.81
C ARG A 115 6.14 -32.92 15.20
N ASP A 116 5.79 -31.85 14.49
CA ASP A 116 6.37 -30.55 14.68
C ASP A 116 5.72 -29.91 15.90
N GLN A 117 6.55 -29.61 16.90
CA GLN A 117 6.12 -28.96 18.13
C GLN A 117 6.46 -27.48 18.04
N TYR A 118 5.63 -26.66 18.66
CA TYR A 118 5.85 -25.23 18.77
C TYR A 118 5.39 -24.74 20.14
N ASP A 119 5.95 -23.65 20.61
CA ASP A 119 5.58 -23.04 21.90
C ASP A 119 4.23 -22.34 21.78
N GLY A 120 3.28 -22.65 22.66
CA GLY A 120 1.92 -22.10 22.64
C GLY A 120 0.85 -23.04 22.07
N GLU A 121 -0.40 -22.58 22.08
CA GLU A 121 -1.57 -23.29 21.56
C GLU A 121 -1.88 -22.84 20.13
N LEU A 122 -1.96 -23.78 19.18
CA LEU A 122 -2.35 -23.46 17.80
C LEU A 122 -3.86 -23.23 17.73
N LEU A 123 -4.27 -22.03 17.31
CA LEU A 123 -5.70 -21.66 17.22
C LEU A 123 -6.24 -21.76 15.79
N ALA A 124 -5.39 -21.50 14.78
CA ALA A 124 -5.81 -21.53 13.38
C ALA A 124 -4.66 -21.88 12.43
N GLU A 125 -5.00 -22.49 11.30
CA GLU A 125 -4.16 -22.67 10.11
C GLU A 125 -4.70 -21.72 9.02
N ILE A 126 -3.88 -20.75 8.61
CA ILE A 126 -4.14 -19.81 7.52
C ILE A 126 -3.44 -20.35 6.29
N ILE A 127 -4.20 -20.60 5.23
CA ILE A 127 -3.75 -21.18 3.98
C ILE A 127 -3.82 -20.11 2.91
N THR A 128 -2.71 -19.90 2.23
CA THR A 128 -2.57 -18.98 1.11
C THR A 128 -2.30 -19.78 -0.15
N ARG A 129 -2.98 -19.47 -1.26
CA ARG A 129 -2.70 -20.07 -2.57
C ARG A 129 -2.24 -19.01 -3.56
N ASP A 130 -1.03 -19.17 -4.07
CA ASP A 130 -0.57 -18.33 -5.17
C ASP A 130 -1.31 -18.64 -6.48
N ARG A 131 -1.01 -17.87 -7.52
CA ARG A 131 -1.65 -18.01 -8.85
C ARG A 131 -1.35 -19.35 -9.53
N ASP A 132 -0.25 -19.99 -9.15
CA ASP A 132 0.16 -21.30 -9.66
C ASP A 132 -0.48 -22.43 -8.82
N GLY A 133 -1.30 -22.08 -7.82
CA GLY A 133 -2.03 -23.00 -6.95
C GLY A 133 -1.19 -23.58 -5.82
N VAL A 134 0.00 -23.03 -5.56
CA VAL A 134 0.89 -23.52 -4.51
C VAL A 134 0.37 -23.02 -3.16
N GLU A 135 0.06 -23.98 -2.28
CA GLU A 135 -0.36 -23.71 -0.90
C GLU A 135 0.85 -23.36 -0.02
N ARG A 136 0.72 -22.28 0.76
CA ARG A 136 1.62 -21.92 1.85
C ARG A 136 0.83 -21.66 3.12
N PHE A 137 1.46 -21.92 4.26
CA PHE A 137 0.78 -22.04 5.55
C PHE A 137 1.37 -21.08 6.57
N VAL A 138 0.48 -20.45 7.34
CA VAL A 138 0.79 -19.67 8.53
C VAL A 138 -0.10 -20.16 9.66
N TYR A 139 0.44 -20.17 10.88
CA TYR A 139 -0.24 -20.67 12.07
C TYR A 139 -0.44 -19.55 13.07
N LEU A 140 -1.68 -19.35 13.49
CA LEU A 140 -1.99 -18.48 14.62
C LEU A 140 -1.80 -19.24 15.92
N VAL A 141 -1.03 -18.65 16.84
CA VAL A 141 -0.59 -19.28 18.08
C VAL A 141 -0.90 -18.38 19.27
N ARG A 142 -1.51 -18.95 20.31
CA ARG A 142 -1.79 -18.29 21.58
C ARG A 142 -0.73 -18.60 22.62
N ASN A 143 -0.37 -17.60 23.42
CA ASN A 143 0.52 -17.74 24.58
C ASN A 143 1.89 -18.34 24.23
N SER A 144 2.33 -18.19 22.98
CA SER A 144 3.72 -18.46 22.61
C SER A 144 4.61 -17.39 23.24
N ARG A 145 5.77 -17.79 23.75
CA ARG A 145 6.84 -16.88 24.20
C ARG A 145 7.77 -16.50 23.06
N LEU A 146 7.66 -17.18 21.92
CA LEU A 146 8.43 -16.89 20.72
C LEU A 146 7.79 -15.73 19.97
N ARG A 147 8.61 -14.76 19.58
CA ARG A 147 8.23 -13.58 18.79
C ARG A 147 9.35 -13.28 17.81
N SER A 148 9.00 -12.86 16.61
CA SER A 148 9.97 -12.38 15.64
C SER A 148 10.40 -10.95 16.00
N ASP A 149 11.68 -10.66 15.84
CA ASP A 149 12.28 -9.32 15.98
C ASP A 149 12.42 -8.60 14.64
N GLU A 150 12.10 -9.27 13.53
CA GLU A 150 12.19 -8.74 12.18
C GLU A 150 11.16 -7.61 11.96
N GLN A 151 11.61 -6.52 11.34
CA GLN A 151 10.79 -5.35 11.01
C GLN A 151 11.03 -4.92 9.56
N TYR A 152 9.97 -4.89 8.77
CA TYR A 152 10.06 -4.52 7.35
C TYR A 152 9.89 -3.02 7.09
N VAL A 153 9.32 -2.32 8.05
CA VAL A 153 9.11 -0.87 8.01
C VAL A 153 9.56 -0.29 9.34
N ARG A 154 10.37 0.76 9.26
CA ARG A 154 10.91 1.50 10.41
C ARG A 154 10.44 2.95 10.29
N TYR A 155 10.04 3.55 11.40
CA TYR A 155 9.55 4.92 11.43
C TYR A 155 10.16 5.71 12.59
N SER A 156 10.53 6.95 12.31
CA SER A 156 10.97 7.93 13.30
C SER A 156 10.06 9.14 13.26
N ALA A 157 9.20 9.27 14.27
CA ALA A 157 8.27 10.40 14.41
C ALA A 157 8.98 11.75 14.62
N GLU A 158 10.16 11.75 15.28
CA GLU A 158 10.92 12.98 15.56
C GLU A 158 11.33 13.72 14.27
N ILE A 159 11.67 12.96 13.22
CA ILE A 159 12.18 13.50 11.95
C ILE A 159 11.31 13.14 10.74
N GLY A 160 10.11 12.60 10.97
CA GLY A 160 9.16 12.22 9.93
C GLY A 160 9.75 11.23 8.90
N LEU A 161 10.63 10.32 9.33
CA LEU A 161 11.37 9.42 8.44
C LEU A 161 10.79 8.01 8.46
N VAL A 162 10.46 7.49 7.28
CA VAL A 162 10.12 6.08 7.03
C VAL A 162 11.29 5.43 6.29
N GLU A 163 11.69 4.24 6.74
CA GLU A 163 12.70 3.42 6.07
C GLU A 163 12.22 1.98 5.91
N THR A 164 12.37 1.45 4.70
CA THR A 164 12.19 0.03 4.36
C THR A 164 13.47 -0.50 3.71
N ASP A 165 13.49 -1.78 3.36
CA ASP A 165 14.60 -2.35 2.59
C ASP A 165 14.61 -1.86 1.12
N PHE A 166 13.58 -1.13 0.69
CA PHE A 166 13.41 -0.68 -0.70
C PHE A 166 13.48 0.84 -0.86
N TYR A 167 12.89 1.60 0.06
CA TYR A 167 12.82 3.05 -0.04
C TYR A 167 12.98 3.73 1.32
N SER A 168 13.35 5.01 1.27
CA SER A 168 13.27 5.92 2.41
C SER A 168 12.50 7.16 2.01
N LEU A 169 11.57 7.60 2.86
CA LEU A 169 10.76 8.80 2.64
C LEU A 169 10.78 9.65 3.91
N ARG A 170 11.22 10.89 3.77
CA ARG A 170 11.21 11.88 4.85
C ARG A 170 10.17 12.94 4.57
N TYR A 171 9.23 13.11 5.49
CA TYR A 171 8.22 14.15 5.45
C TYR A 171 8.69 15.44 6.09
N ASN A 172 8.10 16.54 5.66
CA ASN A 172 8.20 17.80 6.38
C ASN A 172 7.33 17.74 7.66
N ASN A 173 7.93 17.91 8.83
CA ASN A 173 7.22 17.79 10.12
C ASN A 173 6.06 18.81 10.31
N GLU A 174 6.07 19.93 9.57
CA GLU A 174 5.01 20.93 9.65
C GLU A 174 3.89 20.68 8.62
N ASN A 175 4.12 19.82 7.63
CA ASN A 175 3.11 19.41 6.65
C ASN A 175 3.52 18.12 5.91
N HIS A 176 2.91 16.99 6.27
CA HIS A 176 3.20 15.68 5.65
C HIS A 176 2.76 15.56 4.17
N LEU A 177 2.12 16.57 3.60
CA LEU A 177 1.88 16.68 2.17
C LEU A 177 3.12 17.15 1.40
N LYS A 178 4.19 17.56 2.10
CA LYS A 178 5.47 17.96 1.53
C LYS A 178 6.53 16.92 1.91
N TRP A 179 7.33 16.53 0.94
CA TRP A 179 8.43 15.59 1.13
C TRP A 179 9.75 16.36 1.20
N ASP A 180 10.56 16.04 2.19
CA ASP A 180 11.90 16.62 2.36
C ASP A 180 12.99 15.77 1.68
N ASP A 181 12.75 14.47 1.48
CA ASP A 181 13.64 13.55 0.74
C ASP A 181 12.89 12.26 0.36
N PHE A 182 13.09 11.76 -0.86
CA PHE A 182 12.69 10.41 -1.25
C PHE A 182 13.85 9.69 -1.94
N ARG A 183 14.10 8.44 -1.52
CA ARG A 183 15.13 7.58 -2.11
C ARG A 183 14.58 6.19 -2.35
N TYR A 184 15.05 5.57 -3.42
CA TYR A 184 14.79 4.19 -3.75
C TYR A 184 16.12 3.45 -3.91
N ASN A 185 16.32 2.36 -3.17
CA ASN A 185 17.64 1.78 -2.93
C ASN A 185 18.35 1.31 -4.20
N ASN A 186 17.61 0.77 -5.16
CA ASN A 186 18.17 0.24 -6.41
C ASN A 186 18.10 1.22 -7.59
N TYR A 187 17.56 2.42 -7.39
CA TYR A 187 17.41 3.41 -8.44
C TYR A 187 18.78 3.90 -8.93
N VAL A 188 18.93 4.00 -10.25
CA VAL A 188 20.17 4.46 -10.90
C VAL A 188 20.07 5.98 -11.15
N GLY A 189 20.51 6.76 -10.18
CA GLY A 189 20.52 8.22 -10.25
C GLY A 189 20.38 8.83 -8.87
N GLU A 190 20.25 10.16 -8.81
CA GLU A 190 19.91 10.86 -7.57
C GLU A 190 18.39 11.06 -7.50
N ARG A 191 17.82 10.90 -6.30
CA ARG A 191 16.43 11.26 -5.91
C ARG A 191 15.41 11.20 -7.06
N PRO A 192 14.73 10.07 -7.28
CA PRO A 192 13.84 9.93 -8.43
C PRO A 192 12.56 10.76 -8.34
N LEU A 193 12.09 11.05 -7.12
CA LEU A 193 10.84 11.74 -6.84
C LEU A 193 11.14 12.94 -5.96
N ASP A 194 10.37 14.01 -6.14
CA ASP A 194 10.52 15.25 -5.40
C ASP A 194 9.45 15.36 -4.31
N SER A 195 8.21 15.71 -4.68
CA SER A 195 7.12 15.89 -3.72
C SER A 195 5.76 15.49 -4.30
N MET A 196 4.82 15.20 -3.41
CA MET A 196 3.41 15.17 -3.74
C MET A 196 2.89 16.60 -3.96
N LYS A 197 2.04 16.78 -4.96
CA LYS A 197 1.31 18.03 -5.23
C LYS A 197 -0.18 17.78 -5.13
N LEU A 198 -0.84 18.65 -4.40
CA LEU A 198 -2.29 18.71 -4.33
C LEU A 198 -2.73 20.09 -4.83
N ARG A 199 -3.72 20.15 -5.71
CA ARG A 199 -4.38 21.39 -6.13
C ARG A 199 -5.87 21.24 -5.96
N PHE A 200 -6.50 22.21 -5.33
CA PHE A 200 -7.93 22.26 -5.17
C PHE A 200 -8.46 23.56 -5.73
N ASP A 201 -9.17 23.46 -6.84
CA ASP A 201 -9.71 24.58 -7.60
C ASP A 201 -11.19 24.71 -7.32
N THR A 202 -11.65 25.90 -6.95
CA THR A 202 -13.07 26.16 -6.67
C THR A 202 -13.43 27.63 -6.84
N GLY A 203 -14.68 27.89 -7.27
CA GLY A 203 -15.33 29.18 -7.06
C GLY A 203 -15.78 29.37 -5.61
N ILE A 204 -15.88 30.62 -5.14
CA ILE A 204 -16.42 30.95 -3.80
C ILE A 204 -17.71 31.75 -3.96
N LEU A 205 -18.85 31.16 -3.56
CA LEU A 205 -20.22 31.69 -3.70
C LEU A 205 -20.68 31.96 -5.15
N THR A 206 -19.74 32.23 -6.06
CA THR A 206 -19.94 32.44 -7.49
C THR A 206 -18.80 31.78 -8.26
N PRO A 207 -19.00 31.37 -9.52
CA PRO A 207 -17.93 30.84 -10.36
C PRO A 207 -16.96 31.92 -10.87
N MET A 208 -17.19 33.22 -10.57
CA MET A 208 -16.33 34.31 -11.04
C MET A 208 -15.07 34.51 -10.18
N THR A 209 -15.02 33.89 -9.01
CA THR A 209 -13.89 33.96 -8.06
C THR A 209 -13.13 32.64 -8.12
N ASP A 210 -12.35 32.45 -9.18
CA ASP A 210 -11.50 31.26 -9.29
C ASP A 210 -10.41 31.29 -8.21
N THR A 211 -10.37 30.24 -7.39
CA THR A 211 -9.47 30.12 -6.25
C THR A 211 -8.83 28.75 -6.27
N GLU A 212 -7.52 28.73 -6.50
CA GLU A 212 -6.68 27.56 -6.37
C GLU A 212 -6.07 27.53 -4.96
N LEU A 213 -6.20 26.40 -4.28
CA LEU A 213 -5.50 26.08 -3.04
C LEU A 213 -4.46 25.00 -3.33
N ASN A 214 -3.26 25.15 -2.77
CA ASN A 214 -2.15 24.21 -2.95
C ASN A 214 -1.60 23.72 -1.59
N ASN A 215 -0.45 23.03 -1.60
CA ASN A 215 0.19 22.48 -0.39
C ASN A 215 0.57 23.54 0.67
N ASP A 216 0.48 24.85 0.40
CA ASP A 216 0.64 25.90 1.42
C ASP A 216 -0.66 26.18 2.16
N GLN A 217 -1.81 25.99 1.51
CA GLN A 217 -3.13 26.14 2.14
C GLN A 217 -3.72 24.81 2.62
N MET A 218 -3.24 23.69 2.10
CA MET A 218 -3.56 22.34 2.55
C MET A 218 -2.47 21.86 3.50
N ILE A 219 -2.82 21.67 4.76
CA ILE A 219 -1.88 21.30 5.82
C ILE A 219 -2.32 19.97 6.41
N ALA A 220 -1.45 18.96 6.37
CA ALA A 220 -1.64 17.68 7.05
C ALA A 220 -0.63 17.53 8.19
N LEU A 221 -1.11 17.70 9.42
CA LEU A 221 -0.27 17.61 10.62
C LEU A 221 -0.36 16.21 11.22
N PRO A 222 0.77 15.56 11.57
CA PRO A 222 0.74 14.30 12.28
C PRO A 222 0.19 14.46 13.69
N THR A 223 -0.78 13.62 14.03
CA THR A 223 -1.44 13.61 15.35
C THR A 223 -1.23 12.29 16.10
N GLY A 224 -0.76 11.24 15.43
CA GLY A 224 -0.29 10.02 16.06
C GLY A 224 0.25 8.99 15.08
N GLU A 225 0.97 8.01 15.61
CA GLU A 225 1.59 6.94 14.84
C GLU A 225 1.41 5.58 15.52
N ILE A 226 1.18 4.55 14.70
CA ILE A 226 1.22 3.14 15.10
C ILE A 226 2.32 2.49 14.28
N ILE A 227 3.41 2.12 14.95
CA ILE A 227 4.60 1.54 14.34
C ILE A 227 4.54 0.03 14.55
N GLY A 228 4.36 -0.72 13.45
CA GLY A 228 4.37 -2.17 13.47
C GLY A 228 5.37 -2.77 12.48
N PRO A 229 5.67 -4.07 12.60
CA PRO A 229 6.70 -4.73 11.79
C PRO A 229 6.28 -4.93 10.32
N ILE A 230 4.98 -4.92 10.03
CA ILE A 230 4.44 -5.09 8.67
C ILE A 230 4.19 -3.74 8.00
N ARG A 231 3.60 -2.80 8.74
CA ARG A 231 3.34 -1.43 8.28
C ARG A 231 3.44 -0.43 9.41
N THR A 232 3.77 0.80 9.07
CA THR A 232 3.52 1.95 9.95
C THR A 232 2.28 2.69 9.46
N THR A 233 1.43 3.11 10.39
CA THR A 233 0.27 3.96 10.11
C THR A 233 0.47 5.29 10.80
N THR A 234 0.39 6.38 10.04
CA THR A 234 0.40 7.75 10.60
C THR A 234 -0.98 8.37 10.43
N GLN A 235 -1.58 8.85 11.53
CA GLN A 235 -2.80 9.64 11.52
C GLN A 235 -2.45 11.13 11.36
N LEU A 236 -3.13 11.77 10.41
CA LEU A 236 -2.97 13.19 10.11
C LEU A 236 -4.31 13.93 10.22
N ASP A 237 -4.26 15.12 10.78
CA ASP A 237 -5.34 16.10 10.67
C ASP A 237 -5.13 16.94 9.41
N PHE A 238 -5.97 16.71 8.40
CA PHE A 238 -5.90 17.41 7.11
C PHE A 238 -6.85 18.60 7.10
N ASN A 239 -6.29 19.81 6.99
CA ASN A 239 -7.02 21.06 6.98
C ASN A 239 -6.76 21.83 5.69
N MET A 240 -7.81 22.39 5.12
CA MET A 240 -7.71 23.32 3.99
C MET A 240 -8.12 24.72 4.44
N TYR A 241 -7.21 25.68 4.29
CA TYR A 241 -7.41 27.05 4.72
C TYR A 241 -7.72 27.98 3.55
N LEU A 242 -8.75 28.80 3.72
CA LEU A 242 -9.10 29.88 2.79
C LEU A 242 -9.25 31.17 3.59
N PHE A 243 -8.49 32.21 3.21
CA PHE A 243 -8.41 33.48 3.96
C PHE A 243 -8.13 33.29 5.48
N GLY A 244 -7.32 32.29 5.83
CA GLY A 244 -6.97 31.95 7.22
C GLY A 244 -8.06 31.18 7.99
N MET A 245 -9.19 30.84 7.34
CA MET A 245 -10.25 30.03 7.95
C MET A 245 -10.21 28.60 7.41
N SER A 246 -10.35 27.59 8.27
CA SER A 246 -10.47 26.20 7.83
C SER A 246 -11.84 25.98 7.16
N ILE A 247 -11.83 25.61 5.88
CA ILE A 247 -13.04 25.36 5.07
C ILE A 247 -13.33 23.88 4.89
N ILE A 248 -12.32 23.02 4.98
CA ILE A 248 -12.43 21.58 4.87
C ILE A 248 -11.52 20.97 5.94
N GLU A 249 -12.10 20.07 6.73
CA GLU A 249 -11.43 19.29 7.76
C GLU A 249 -11.66 17.82 7.39
N LEU A 250 -10.59 17.10 7.09
CA LEU A 250 -10.59 15.69 6.78
C LEU A 250 -9.60 14.97 7.68
N SER A 251 -9.76 13.67 7.75
CA SER A 251 -8.75 12.78 8.30
C SER A 251 -8.01 12.11 7.17
N MET A 252 -6.69 12.02 7.33
CA MET A 252 -5.84 11.26 6.43
C MET A 252 -5.05 10.25 7.25
N GLN A 253 -5.04 8.99 6.84
CA GLN A 253 -4.08 8.01 7.29
C GLN A 253 -3.09 7.71 6.18
N ILE A 254 -1.80 7.70 6.51
CA ILE A 254 -0.76 7.20 5.61
C ILE A 254 -0.34 5.83 6.11
N TYR A 255 -0.43 4.82 5.25
CA TYR A 255 0.11 3.50 5.50
C TYR A 255 1.40 3.31 4.71
N HIS A 256 2.48 3.03 5.41
CA HIS A 256 3.78 2.70 4.84
C HIS A 256 3.99 1.20 4.87
N TYR A 257 4.10 0.61 3.69
CA TYR A 257 4.41 -0.81 3.50
C TYR A 257 5.80 -0.96 2.87
N PRO A 258 6.39 -2.17 2.85
CA PRO A 258 7.75 -2.35 2.35
C PRO A 258 7.96 -1.83 0.92
N LYS A 259 6.97 -2.03 0.04
CA LYS A 259 7.03 -1.71 -1.39
C LYS A 259 5.95 -0.74 -1.88
N TYR A 260 5.15 -0.17 -1.00
CA TYR A 260 4.11 0.75 -1.41
C TYR A 260 3.68 1.69 -0.28
N VAL A 261 3.12 2.83 -0.64
CA VAL A 261 2.52 3.80 0.29
C VAL A 261 1.06 3.96 -0.07
N MET A 262 0.18 4.00 0.93
CA MET A 262 -1.23 4.29 0.75
C MET A 262 -1.64 5.54 1.52
N TYR A 263 -2.39 6.40 0.86
CA TYR A 263 -2.99 7.60 1.42
C TYR A 263 -4.49 7.40 1.50
N ASP A 264 -5.04 7.22 2.70
CA ASP A 264 -6.46 7.00 2.94
C ASP A 264 -7.07 8.27 3.52
N VAL A 265 -7.85 8.98 2.70
CA VAL A 265 -8.50 10.23 3.06
C VAL A 265 -9.97 9.96 3.34
N ARG A 266 -10.48 10.41 4.49
CA ARG A 266 -11.87 10.22 4.91
C ARG A 266 -12.41 11.44 5.63
N GLY A 267 -13.67 11.79 5.38
CA GLY A 267 -14.33 12.83 6.16
C GLY A 267 -15.74 13.17 5.70
N VAL A 268 -16.40 14.00 6.51
CA VAL A 268 -17.70 14.59 6.19
C VAL A 268 -17.57 16.09 6.25
N ILE A 269 -17.71 16.75 5.10
CA ILE A 269 -17.67 18.21 5.06
C ILE A 269 -19.05 18.75 5.43
N PRO A 270 -19.15 19.67 6.42
CA PRO A 270 -20.43 20.26 6.81
C PRO A 270 -21.16 20.90 5.62
N VAL A 271 -22.48 20.73 5.56
CA VAL A 271 -23.33 21.21 4.44
C VAL A 271 -23.15 22.70 4.17
N LEU A 272 -23.02 23.51 5.22
CA LEU A 272 -22.84 24.96 5.08
C LEU A 272 -21.51 25.30 4.36
N ARG A 273 -20.42 24.58 4.69
CA ARG A 273 -19.12 24.77 4.05
C ARG A 273 -19.13 24.30 2.59
N ARG A 274 -19.79 23.16 2.30
CA ARG A 274 -19.97 22.68 0.91
C ARG A 274 -20.69 23.68 0.02
N LYS A 275 -21.74 24.34 0.52
CA LYS A 275 -22.52 25.34 -0.24
C LYS A 275 -21.74 26.58 -0.64
N MET A 276 -20.58 26.83 -0.01
CA MET A 276 -19.72 27.95 -0.39
C MET A 276 -18.85 27.63 -1.62
N LEU A 277 -18.60 26.35 -1.87
CA LEU A 277 -17.79 25.87 -2.98
C LEU A 277 -18.65 25.79 -4.24
N VAL A 278 -18.10 26.27 -5.36
CA VAL A 278 -18.75 26.25 -6.67
C VAL A 278 -17.83 25.52 -7.63
N ASP A 279 -18.34 24.45 -8.23
CA ASP A 279 -17.64 23.57 -9.17
C ASP A 279 -16.21 23.16 -8.73
N PRO A 280 -16.07 22.60 -7.51
CA PRO A 280 -14.76 22.21 -6.98
C PRO A 280 -14.15 21.04 -7.75
N SER A 281 -12.84 21.11 -8.02
CA SER A 281 -12.04 20.01 -8.57
C SER A 281 -10.79 19.76 -7.71
N LEU A 282 -10.24 18.54 -7.81
CA LEU A 282 -9.06 18.13 -7.05
C LEU A 282 -8.05 17.48 -7.99
N THR A 283 -6.82 17.95 -7.95
CA THR A 283 -5.69 17.32 -8.60
C THR A 283 -4.75 16.75 -7.55
N MET A 284 -4.34 15.49 -7.73
CA MET A 284 -3.38 14.81 -6.87
C MET A 284 -2.30 14.20 -7.73
N SER A 285 -1.05 14.59 -7.51
CA SER A 285 0.05 14.13 -8.33
C SER A 285 1.34 13.96 -7.56
N LEU A 286 2.24 13.24 -8.21
CA LEU A 286 3.59 13.01 -7.76
C LEU A 286 4.53 13.65 -8.77
N ASP A 287 5.35 14.56 -8.29
CA ASP A 287 6.34 15.23 -9.10
C ASP A 287 7.66 14.47 -9.06
N ALA A 288 8.21 14.24 -10.25
CA ALA A 288 9.46 13.54 -10.42
C ALA A 288 10.61 14.50 -10.68
N ASN A 289 11.80 14.11 -10.22
CA ASN A 289 13.00 14.92 -10.40
C ASN A 289 13.75 14.46 -11.65
N GLN A 290 13.50 15.14 -12.77
CA GLN A 290 14.22 14.98 -14.05
C GLN A 290 14.31 13.51 -14.51
N LEU A 291 13.18 12.80 -14.53
CA LEU A 291 13.06 11.45 -15.07
C LEU A 291 13.02 11.44 -16.60
N LEU A 292 13.91 12.21 -17.25
CA LEU A 292 14.04 12.27 -18.71
C LEU A 292 14.28 10.88 -19.31
N GLY A 293 13.50 10.56 -20.33
CA GLY A 293 13.44 9.28 -21.02
C GLY A 293 12.57 8.23 -20.32
N ALA A 294 11.89 8.56 -19.21
CA ALA A 294 10.92 7.66 -18.60
C ALA A 294 9.74 7.41 -19.54
N ALA A 295 9.14 6.22 -19.41
CA ALA A 295 7.98 5.82 -20.19
C ALA A 295 6.73 5.85 -19.32
N ILE A 296 5.67 6.47 -19.83
CA ILE A 296 4.38 6.59 -19.14
C ILE A 296 3.33 5.77 -19.90
N ARG A 297 2.53 4.99 -19.17
CA ARG A 297 1.30 4.39 -19.69
C ARG A 297 0.17 4.51 -18.68
N THR A 298 -1.04 4.49 -19.17
CA THR A 298 -2.26 4.56 -18.38
C THR A 298 -3.26 3.49 -18.79
N ALA A 299 -4.22 3.21 -17.92
CA ALA A 299 -5.25 2.18 -18.14
C ALA A 299 -6.04 2.32 -19.43
N THR A 300 -6.39 3.56 -19.79
CA THR A 300 -7.28 3.86 -20.91
C THR A 300 -6.57 4.55 -22.08
N GLY A 301 -5.33 5.01 -21.89
CA GLY A 301 -4.56 5.72 -22.91
C GLY A 301 -4.06 4.84 -24.06
N PRO A 302 -3.41 5.44 -25.06
CA PRO A 302 -2.74 4.73 -26.13
C PRO A 302 -1.74 3.67 -25.63
N LYS A 303 -1.58 2.58 -26.40
CA LYS A 303 -0.56 1.55 -26.12
C LYS A 303 0.87 2.05 -26.28
N ALA A 304 1.07 3.05 -27.14
CA ALA A 304 2.35 3.71 -27.28
C ALA A 304 2.63 4.51 -26.00
N PRO A 305 3.79 4.34 -25.35
CA PRO A 305 4.08 5.07 -24.13
C PRO A 305 4.29 6.56 -24.43
N GLY A 306 3.82 7.43 -23.53
CA GLY A 306 4.34 8.79 -23.41
C GLY A 306 5.81 8.76 -23.01
N VAL A 307 6.60 9.74 -23.43
CA VAL A 307 8.04 9.79 -23.20
C VAL A 307 8.38 11.13 -22.62
N VAL A 308 8.92 11.10 -21.40
CA VAL A 308 9.32 12.31 -20.67
C VAL A 308 10.51 12.94 -21.38
N ASP A 309 10.28 14.01 -22.13
CA ASP A 309 11.29 14.75 -22.90
C ASP A 309 11.21 16.27 -22.73
N GLY A 310 10.38 16.73 -21.79
CA GLY A 310 10.22 18.12 -21.40
C GLY A 310 9.14 18.89 -22.17
N LYS A 311 8.25 18.19 -22.88
CA LYS A 311 7.13 18.77 -23.63
C LYS A 311 6.03 17.72 -23.81
N ILE A 312 4.78 18.18 -23.86
CA ILE A 312 3.64 17.32 -24.20
C ILE A 312 3.55 17.15 -25.72
N ASP A 313 3.62 15.91 -26.20
CA ASP A 313 3.41 15.55 -27.60
C ASP A 313 1.95 15.13 -27.93
N GLU A 314 1.67 14.77 -29.19
CA GLU A 314 0.32 14.34 -29.60
C GLU A 314 -0.14 13.06 -28.90
N ASN A 315 0.77 12.13 -28.59
CA ASN A 315 0.42 10.88 -27.91
C ASN A 315 0.11 11.15 -26.42
N GLU A 316 0.88 12.00 -25.77
CA GLU A 316 0.64 12.43 -24.38
C GLU A 316 -0.62 13.27 -24.25
N GLN A 317 -0.91 14.16 -25.22
CA GLN A 317 -2.18 14.87 -25.25
C GLN A 317 -3.36 13.91 -25.38
N LEU A 318 -3.25 12.87 -26.23
CA LEU A 318 -4.27 11.82 -26.31
C LEU A 318 -4.42 11.05 -24.98
N MET A 319 -3.34 10.82 -24.24
CA MET A 319 -3.40 10.22 -22.90
C MET A 319 -4.17 11.11 -21.92
N ILE A 320 -3.92 12.43 -21.93
CA ILE A 320 -4.59 13.42 -21.08
C ILE A 320 -6.09 13.51 -21.41
N ASP A 321 -6.42 13.57 -22.71
CA ASP A 321 -7.79 13.72 -23.19
C ASP A 321 -8.65 12.44 -22.99
N THR A 322 -8.02 11.31 -22.66
CA THR A 322 -8.70 10.04 -22.44
C THR A 322 -8.97 9.83 -20.93
N PRO A 323 -10.24 9.93 -20.47
CA PRO A 323 -10.56 9.75 -19.07
C PRO A 323 -10.35 8.30 -18.60
N PHE A 324 -10.24 8.13 -17.28
CA PHE A 324 -10.24 6.80 -16.66
C PHE A 324 -11.65 6.22 -16.57
N GLU A 325 -11.76 4.89 -16.56
CA GLU A 325 -13.03 4.16 -16.53
C GLU A 325 -13.15 3.30 -15.27
N GLY A 326 -13.90 3.79 -14.28
CA GLY A 326 -14.16 3.05 -13.03
C GLY A 326 -12.87 2.61 -12.34
N GLU A 327 -12.74 1.29 -12.08
CA GLU A 327 -11.57 0.68 -11.45
C GLU A 327 -10.34 0.60 -12.38
N SER A 328 -10.50 0.88 -13.67
CA SER A 328 -9.40 0.94 -14.64
C SER A 328 -8.78 2.34 -14.67
N ASN A 329 -8.03 2.66 -13.61
CA ASN A 329 -7.41 3.97 -13.40
C ASN A 329 -5.92 3.90 -13.04
N TRP A 330 -5.24 2.82 -13.41
CA TRP A 330 -3.82 2.71 -13.13
C TRP A 330 -2.98 3.69 -13.96
N ILE A 331 -1.95 4.24 -13.32
CA ILE A 331 -0.88 5.01 -13.95
C ILE A 331 0.43 4.28 -13.71
N TRP A 332 1.19 4.02 -14.77
CA TRP A 332 2.52 3.40 -14.67
C TRP A 332 3.59 4.32 -15.25
N VAL A 333 4.63 4.55 -14.47
CA VAL A 333 5.84 5.27 -14.87
C VAL A 333 7.02 4.33 -14.72
N ASN A 334 7.74 4.09 -15.81
CA ASN A 334 8.98 3.34 -15.84
C ASN A 334 10.14 4.30 -16.05
N SER A 335 10.96 4.48 -15.01
CA SER A 335 12.09 5.42 -15.03
C SER A 335 13.22 5.02 -15.99
N LYS A 336 13.22 3.79 -16.52
CA LYS A 336 14.35 3.15 -17.21
C LYS A 336 15.63 3.08 -16.37
N ARG A 337 15.53 3.28 -15.05
CA ARG A 337 16.64 3.40 -14.09
C ARG A 337 16.34 2.61 -12.81
N ASN A 338 15.78 1.40 -12.94
CA ASN A 338 15.43 0.50 -11.83
C ASN A 338 14.44 1.08 -10.81
N LEU A 339 13.46 1.82 -11.31
CA LEU A 339 12.28 2.22 -10.55
C LEU A 339 11.07 2.24 -11.48
N ASP A 340 10.07 1.45 -11.14
CA ASP A 340 8.72 1.55 -11.67
C ASP A 340 7.80 2.03 -10.55
N VAL A 341 6.96 3.00 -10.89
CA VAL A 341 5.88 3.51 -10.04
C VAL A 341 4.57 3.10 -10.67
N LEU A 342 3.68 2.51 -9.88
CA LEU A 342 2.33 2.13 -10.28
C LEU A 342 1.34 2.71 -9.28
N ALA A 343 0.44 3.57 -9.74
CA ALA A 343 -0.54 4.24 -8.89
C ALA A 343 -1.98 3.79 -9.18
N PHE A 344 -2.84 3.84 -8.17
CA PHE A 344 -4.28 3.62 -8.24
C PHE A 344 -5.03 4.59 -7.33
N VAL A 345 -6.29 4.85 -7.65
CA VAL A 345 -7.24 5.52 -6.74
C VAL A 345 -8.46 4.62 -6.53
N ASP A 346 -8.85 4.40 -5.28
CA ASP A 346 -10.07 3.69 -4.93
C ASP A 346 -11.01 4.64 -4.19
N TYR A 347 -12.19 4.88 -4.75
CA TYR A 347 -13.20 5.65 -4.04
C TYR A 347 -13.89 4.82 -2.94
N LEU A 348 -14.26 5.48 -1.85
CA LEU A 348 -14.94 4.87 -0.70
C LEU A 348 -16.36 5.40 -0.57
N GLY A 349 -17.31 4.51 -0.28
CA GLY A 349 -18.73 4.85 -0.13
C GLY A 349 -19.39 5.20 -1.47
N ASP A 350 -20.19 6.26 -1.49
CA ASP A 350 -20.95 6.70 -2.67
C ASP A 350 -20.17 7.65 -3.60
N PHE A 351 -18.91 7.96 -3.28
CA PHE A 351 -18.08 8.85 -4.08
C PHE A 351 -17.66 8.14 -5.38
N ASN A 352 -17.98 8.71 -6.54
CA ASN A 352 -17.66 8.11 -7.84
C ASN A 352 -17.64 9.18 -8.94
N GLU A 353 -16.75 10.16 -8.80
CA GLU A 353 -16.66 11.29 -9.72
C GLU A 353 -15.69 10.99 -10.89
N PRO A 354 -15.94 11.55 -12.09
CA PRO A 354 -15.06 11.37 -13.24
C PRO A 354 -13.61 11.77 -12.93
N MET A 355 -12.68 10.96 -13.41
CA MET A 355 -11.26 11.11 -13.17
C MET A 355 -10.49 11.07 -14.50
N GLY A 356 -9.54 11.97 -14.66
CA GLY A 356 -8.61 12.02 -15.79
C GLY A 356 -7.16 11.95 -15.34
N LEU A 357 -6.27 11.87 -16.32
CA LEU A 357 -4.83 11.96 -16.11
C LEU A 357 -4.44 13.43 -15.93
N LEU A 358 -3.72 13.74 -14.85
CA LEU A 358 -2.83 14.90 -14.84
C LEU A 358 -1.47 14.44 -15.38
N LEU A 359 -1.00 15.10 -16.42
CA LEU A 359 0.37 14.93 -16.91
C LEU A 359 0.92 16.29 -17.33
N GLU A 360 2.01 16.68 -16.69
CA GLU A 360 2.83 17.82 -17.09
C GLU A 360 4.25 17.33 -17.36
N ASP A 361 4.79 17.74 -18.50
CA ASP A 361 6.17 17.50 -18.91
C ASP A 361 6.76 18.81 -19.41
N ASP A 362 7.46 19.54 -18.53
CA ASP A 362 8.02 20.86 -18.83
C ASP A 362 9.33 21.06 -18.05
N LEU A 363 10.40 21.41 -18.77
CA LEU A 363 11.73 21.58 -18.18
C LEU A 363 11.83 22.78 -17.23
N ASP A 364 11.07 23.83 -17.51
CA ASP A 364 11.27 25.16 -16.94
C ASP A 364 10.09 25.59 -16.06
N ARG A 365 8.97 24.85 -16.09
CA ARG A 365 7.79 25.16 -15.27
C ARG A 365 8.04 24.86 -13.80
N ALA A 366 8.15 25.93 -13.02
CA ALA A 366 8.19 25.83 -11.58
C ALA A 366 6.78 25.72 -10.98
N ASP A 367 6.56 24.74 -10.10
CA ASP A 367 5.31 24.58 -9.36
C ASP A 367 5.57 24.07 -7.92
N PRO A 368 5.79 24.95 -6.93
CA PRO A 368 6.09 24.56 -5.55
C PRO A 368 5.05 23.59 -4.95
N PRO A 369 5.42 22.65 -4.07
CA PRO A 369 6.59 22.69 -3.18
C PRO A 369 7.78 21.83 -3.65
N GLU A 370 8.07 21.79 -4.95
CA GLU A 370 9.26 21.11 -5.48
C GLU A 370 10.57 21.68 -4.92
N TYR A 371 11.53 20.80 -4.67
CA TYR A 371 12.90 21.15 -4.36
C TYR A 371 13.73 21.35 -5.64
N PHE A 372 13.40 20.62 -6.70
CA PHE A 372 14.03 20.67 -8.00
C PHE A 372 13.07 21.28 -9.02
N PRO A 373 13.37 22.45 -9.60
CA PRO A 373 12.49 23.09 -10.56
C PRO A 373 12.23 22.24 -11.81
N GLY A 374 11.00 22.30 -12.31
CA GLY A 374 10.53 21.59 -13.50
C GLY A 374 9.45 20.56 -13.17
N GLN A 375 8.66 20.15 -14.18
CA GLN A 375 7.65 19.10 -14.06
C GLN A 375 8.05 17.93 -14.96
N GLN A 376 8.90 16.98 -14.53
CA GLN A 376 9.54 16.01 -15.44
C GLN A 376 9.53 14.55 -14.95
N PRO A 377 8.38 13.86 -15.02
CA PRO A 377 7.05 14.42 -15.22
C PRO A 377 6.40 14.75 -13.86
N ASN A 378 5.44 15.67 -13.86
CA ASN A 378 4.44 15.73 -12.79
C ASN A 378 3.21 14.97 -13.25
N ILE A 379 2.85 13.91 -12.53
CA ILE A 379 1.84 12.96 -13.00
C ILE A 379 0.92 12.48 -11.88
N GLY A 380 -0.36 12.35 -12.20
CA GLY A 380 -1.34 11.82 -11.28
C GLY A 380 -2.76 11.92 -11.79
N TYR A 381 -3.67 12.27 -10.89
CA TYR A 381 -5.11 12.22 -11.12
C TYR A 381 -5.71 13.60 -11.05
N HIS A 382 -6.61 13.88 -11.99
CA HIS A 382 -7.49 15.05 -11.96
C HIS A 382 -8.94 14.57 -11.75
N VAL A 383 -9.49 14.84 -10.58
CA VAL A 383 -10.89 14.56 -10.22
C VAL A 383 -11.72 15.78 -10.55
N GLN A 384 -12.57 15.65 -11.57
CA GLN A 384 -13.27 16.78 -12.21
C GLN A 384 -14.32 17.43 -11.31
N SER A 385 -14.85 16.67 -10.35
CA SER A 385 -15.90 17.14 -9.46
C SER A 385 -15.68 16.61 -8.07
N PHE A 386 -15.84 17.48 -7.08
CA PHE A 386 -15.81 17.12 -5.67
C PHE A 386 -17.22 16.84 -5.15
N PRO A 387 -17.45 15.84 -4.28
CA PRO A 387 -18.80 15.42 -3.93
C PRO A 387 -19.47 16.47 -3.05
N MET A 388 -20.64 16.96 -3.46
CA MET A 388 -21.34 18.05 -2.77
C MET A 388 -22.26 17.59 -1.64
N LYS A 389 -22.36 16.27 -1.38
CA LYS A 389 -23.14 15.67 -0.28
C LYS A 389 -22.45 14.43 0.28
N GLY A 390 -22.87 13.99 1.48
CA GLY A 390 -22.52 12.68 2.02
C GLY A 390 -21.10 12.57 2.60
N PHE A 391 -20.58 11.36 2.61
CA PHE A 391 -19.21 11.02 2.99
C PHE A 391 -18.25 11.27 1.81
N LEU A 392 -17.06 11.77 2.10
CA LEU A 392 -15.94 11.79 1.17
C LEU A 392 -14.95 10.75 1.65
N GLY A 393 -14.57 9.82 0.78
CA GLY A 393 -13.41 8.99 1.05
C GLY A 393 -12.79 8.44 -0.21
N PHE A 394 -11.47 8.37 -0.22
CA PHE A 394 -10.70 7.75 -1.29
C PHE A 394 -9.34 7.29 -0.77
N VAL A 395 -8.78 6.28 -1.43
CA VAL A 395 -7.45 5.74 -1.14
C VAL A 395 -6.58 5.90 -2.37
N VAL A 396 -5.41 6.52 -2.24
CA VAL A 396 -4.37 6.54 -3.28
C VAL A 396 -3.31 5.53 -2.91
N SER A 397 -3.09 4.53 -3.76
CA SER A 397 -2.05 3.50 -3.57
C SER A 397 -0.92 3.72 -4.56
N ILE A 398 0.33 3.79 -4.06
CA ILE A 398 1.53 4.01 -4.88
C ILE A 398 2.50 2.83 -4.64
N PHE A 399 2.60 1.93 -5.62
CA PHE A 399 3.51 0.79 -5.61
C PHE A 399 4.86 1.15 -6.23
N LEU A 400 5.94 0.66 -5.62
CA LEU A 400 7.33 0.91 -5.96
C LEU A 400 8.05 -0.42 -6.19
N THR A 401 8.65 -0.59 -7.36
CA THR A 401 9.41 -1.81 -7.68
C THR A 401 10.64 -1.52 -8.54
N ASP A 402 11.64 -2.40 -8.52
CA ASP A 402 12.84 -2.32 -9.38
C ASP A 402 12.49 -2.55 -10.86
N GLY A 403 11.30 -3.12 -11.10
CA GLY A 403 10.71 -3.41 -12.38
C GLY A 403 9.62 -4.47 -12.22
N PHE A 404 8.53 -4.35 -12.99
CA PHE A 404 7.52 -5.42 -13.01
C PHE A 404 7.93 -6.55 -13.95
N GLU A 405 7.87 -7.80 -13.47
CA GLU A 405 8.08 -8.98 -14.31
C GLU A 405 6.99 -9.06 -15.41
N GLY A 406 7.39 -9.35 -16.67
CA GLY A 406 6.45 -9.55 -17.78
C GLY A 406 6.55 -8.56 -18.94
N GLU A 407 7.76 -8.15 -19.32
CA GLU A 407 8.06 -7.51 -20.64
C GLU A 407 7.40 -6.14 -20.89
N GLY A 408 7.05 -5.40 -19.83
CA GLY A 408 6.52 -4.04 -19.98
C GLY A 408 5.10 -3.99 -20.55
N GLU A 409 4.23 -4.90 -20.12
CA GLU A 409 2.77 -4.87 -20.33
C GLU A 409 2.04 -4.53 -19.01
N PRO A 410 1.81 -3.24 -18.71
CA PRO A 410 1.18 -2.80 -17.47
C PRO A 410 -0.22 -3.34 -17.23
N GLU A 411 -0.96 -3.66 -18.29
CA GLU A 411 -2.29 -4.25 -18.22
C GLU A 411 -2.30 -5.57 -17.45
N LYS A 412 -1.20 -6.35 -17.52
CA LYS A 412 -1.09 -7.63 -16.82
C LYS A 412 -0.67 -7.47 -15.38
N PHE A 413 0.38 -6.65 -15.13
CA PHE A 413 0.92 -6.54 -13.78
C PHE A 413 0.10 -5.60 -12.90
N SER A 414 -0.68 -4.66 -13.45
CA SER A 414 -1.53 -3.76 -12.66
C SER A 414 -2.61 -4.53 -11.90
N VAL A 415 -3.28 -5.47 -12.57
CA VAL A 415 -4.21 -6.42 -11.94
C VAL A 415 -3.48 -7.27 -10.91
N TYR A 416 -2.29 -7.77 -11.27
CA TYR A 416 -1.53 -8.68 -10.42
C TYR A 416 -1.01 -8.01 -9.13
N ALA A 417 -0.63 -6.75 -9.17
CA ALA A 417 -0.17 -5.99 -8.01
C ALA A 417 -1.25 -5.91 -6.93
N ARG A 418 -2.52 -5.83 -7.33
CA ARG A 418 -3.69 -5.71 -6.44
C ARG A 418 -4.33 -7.04 -6.07
N THR A 419 -4.06 -8.10 -6.82
CA THR A 419 -4.64 -9.42 -6.56
C THR A 419 -3.90 -10.09 -5.40
N LEU A 420 -4.57 -10.24 -4.25
CA LEU A 420 -4.09 -11.05 -3.14
C LEU A 420 -4.21 -12.54 -3.47
N PRO A 421 -3.35 -13.41 -2.88
CA PRO A 421 -3.53 -14.85 -2.99
C PRO A 421 -4.89 -15.28 -2.41
N GLU A 422 -5.39 -16.43 -2.84
CA GLU A 422 -6.59 -17.02 -2.25
C GLU A 422 -6.32 -17.36 -0.78
N LEU A 423 -7.29 -17.07 0.09
CA LEU A 423 -7.20 -17.29 1.53
C LEU A 423 -8.23 -18.30 2.00
N GLU A 424 -7.80 -19.24 2.83
CA GLU A 424 -8.67 -20.16 3.58
C GLU A 424 -8.17 -20.24 5.03
N ILE A 425 -9.06 -20.08 6.00
CA ILE A 425 -8.72 -20.15 7.42
C ILE A 425 -9.43 -21.33 8.06
N ARG A 426 -8.69 -22.15 8.82
CA ARG A 426 -9.21 -23.33 9.50
C ARG A 426 -8.92 -23.24 10.99
N ALA A 427 -9.95 -23.37 11.83
CA ALA A 427 -9.78 -23.55 13.27
C ALA A 427 -9.01 -24.85 13.55
N MET A 428 -8.19 -24.86 14.61
CA MET A 428 -7.33 -25.98 15.00
C MET A 428 -7.77 -26.70 16.27
#